data_AF-A0A952E881-F1
#
_entry.id   AF-A0A952E881-F1
#
_cell.length_a   1.000
_cell.length_b   1.000
_cell.length_c   1.000
_cell.angle_alpha   90.00
_cell.angle_beta   90.00
_cell.angle_gamma   90.00
#
_symmetry.space_group_name_H-M   'P 1'
#
loop_
_entity.id
_entity.type
_entity.pdbx_description
1 polymer ?
#
loop_
_entity_poly.entity_id
_entity_poly.type
_entity_poly.pdbx_seq_one_letter_code
_entity_poly.pdbx_strand_id
1 'polypeptide(L)' 'MKDLRNIRIVIKSVDNRKGEHIAYYQSALMQATFSVYINDNIFGALALHKFAEMISSIVTRNS' A
#
# COMPACT_ATOMS: atom_id res chain seq x y z
N MET A 1 -9.21 -13.15 -17.97
CA MET A 1 -8.73 -13.16 -16.57
C MET A 1 -8.01 -11.84 -16.32
N LYS A 2 -8.51 -11.01 -15.40
CA LYS A 2 -7.87 -9.73 -15.04
C LYS A 2 -6.53 -10.06 -14.40
N ASP A 3 -5.46 -9.45 -14.90
CA ASP A 3 -4.07 -9.77 -14.53
C ASP A 3 -3.88 -9.64 -13.01
N LEU A 4 -3.89 -10.77 -12.30
CA LEU A 4 -3.72 -10.87 -10.84
C LEU A 4 -2.32 -10.41 -10.38
N ARG A 5 -1.44 -10.06 -11.31
CA ARG A 5 -0.02 -9.77 -11.09
C ARG A 5 0.31 -8.29 -10.94
N ASN A 6 -0.65 -7.38 -11.15
CA ASN A 6 -0.36 -5.95 -11.14
C ASN A 6 -0.65 -5.34 -9.76
N ILE A 7 0.37 -5.23 -8.91
CA ILE A 7 0.27 -4.59 -7.59
C ILE A 7 0.07 -3.09 -7.79
N ARG A 8 -1.11 -2.60 -7.44
CA ARG A 8 -1.41 -1.16 -7.46
C ARG A 8 -1.61 -0.64 -6.03
N ILE A 9 -0.61 0.08 -5.54
CA ILE A 9 -0.72 0.86 -4.29
C ILE A 9 -1.24 2.25 -4.65
N VAL A 10 -2.29 2.70 -3.97
CA VAL A 10 -2.85 4.05 -4.13
C VAL A 10 -2.50 4.88 -2.91
N ILE A 11 -2.02 6.10 -3.13
CA ILE A 11 -1.69 7.05 -2.05
C ILE A 11 -2.70 8.19 -2.12
N LYS A 12 -3.31 8.53 -0.98
CA LYS A 12 -4.21 9.67 -0.83
C LYS A 12 -3.75 10.55 0.31
N SER A 13 -3.85 11.86 0.13
CA SER A 13 -3.69 12.83 1.22
C SER A 13 -4.82 12.68 2.23
N VAL A 14 -4.55 12.98 3.49
CA VAL A 14 -5.57 13.04 4.54
C VAL A 14 -6.12 14.45 4.61
N ASP A 15 -7.45 14.58 4.53
CA ASP A 15 -8.12 15.88 4.49
C ASP A 15 -7.75 16.73 5.71
N ASN A 16 -7.49 18.02 5.47
CA ASN A 16 -7.05 19.00 6.46
C ASN A 16 -5.76 18.64 7.23
N ARG A 17 -4.95 17.69 6.74
CA ARG A 17 -3.67 17.31 7.35
C ARG A 17 -2.52 17.37 6.35
N LYS A 18 -1.81 18.50 6.35
CA LYS A 18 -0.71 18.74 5.40
C LYS A 18 0.45 17.78 5.66
N GLY A 19 0.89 17.11 4.60
CA GLY A 19 2.00 16.15 4.66
C GLY A 19 1.62 14.82 5.28
N GLU A 20 0.34 14.53 5.51
CA GLU A 20 -0.14 13.22 5.98
C GLU A 20 -0.86 12.50 4.85
N HIS A 21 -0.54 11.22 4.66
CA HIS A 21 -1.07 10.40 3.58
C HIS A 21 -1.43 8.99 4.06
N ILE A 22 -2.36 8.35 3.36
CA ILE A 22 -2.67 6.93 3.50
C ILE A 22 -2.34 6.25 2.17
N ALA A 23 -1.47 5.26 2.22
CA ALA A 23 -1.24 4.33 1.12
C ALA A 23 -2.04 3.05 1.37
N TYR A 24 -2.71 2.52 0.36
CA TYR A 24 -3.49 1.29 0.49
C TYR A 24 -3.42 0.40 -0.76
N TYR A 25 -3.61 -0.90 -0.52
CA TYR A 25 -3.72 -1.94 -1.52
C TYR A 25 -4.94 -2.83 -1.19
N GLN A 26 -5.77 -3.07 -2.19
CA GLN A 26 -6.95 -3.93 -2.06
C GLN A 26 -6.67 -5.30 -2.66
N SER A 27 -6.71 -6.34 -1.82
CA SER A 27 -6.54 -7.73 -2.23
C SER A 27 -7.90 -8.37 -2.47
N ALA A 28 -8.22 -8.70 -3.72
CA ALA A 28 -9.42 -9.48 -4.04
C ALA A 28 -9.31 -10.92 -3.54
N LEU A 29 -8.11 -11.52 -3.57
CA LEU A 29 -7.86 -12.89 -3.12
C LEU A 29 -8.14 -13.05 -1.62
N MET A 30 -7.64 -12.12 -0.81
CA MET A 30 -7.79 -12.17 0.65
C MET A 30 -9.08 -11.49 1.13
N GLN A 31 -9.85 -10.88 0.23
CA GLN A 31 -11.01 -10.05 0.56
C GLN A 31 -10.70 -8.98 1.64
N ALA A 32 -9.51 -8.37 1.55
CA ALA A 32 -8.99 -7.45 2.57
C ALA A 32 -8.32 -6.22 1.95
N THR A 33 -8.31 -5.12 2.70
CA THR A 33 -7.55 -3.91 2.36
C THR A 33 -6.41 -3.74 3.35
N PHE A 34 -5.19 -3.63 2.84
CA PHE A 34 -4.01 -3.29 3.62
C PHE A 34 -3.76 -1.80 3.47
N SER A 35 -3.47 -1.11 4.57
CA SER A 35 -3.19 0.33 4.55
C SER A 35 -2.05 0.68 5.49
N VAL A 36 -1.27 1.69 5.12
CA VAL A 36 -0.25 2.31 5.97
C VAL A 36 -0.46 3.82 5.97
N TYR A 37 -0.37 4.40 7.17
CA TYR A 37 -0.37 5.84 7.37
C TYR A 37 1.06 6.35 7.31
N ILE A 38 1.32 7.38 6.51
CA ILE A 38 2.66 7.93 6.30
C ILE A 38 2.65 9.44 6.37
N ASN A 39 3.77 10.00 6.83
CA ASN A 39 4.05 11.43 6.77
C ASN A 39 4.99 11.71 5.59
N ASP A 40 4.94 12.92 5.03
CA ASP A 40 5.83 13.39 3.97
C ASP A 40 7.21 13.72 4.53
N ASN A 41 7.94 12.66 4.89
CA ASN A 41 9.31 12.71 5.38
C ASN A 41 10.02 11.36 5.10
N ILE A 42 11.31 11.29 5.41
CA ILE A 42 12.14 10.11 5.13
C ILE A 42 11.64 8.84 5.83
N PHE A 43 11.06 8.96 7.03
CA PHE A 43 10.50 7.81 7.74
C PHE A 43 9.20 7.32 7.10
N GLY A 44 8.36 8.24 6.60
CA GLY A 44 7.17 7.86 5.84
C GLY A 44 7.52 7.19 4.51
N ALA A 45 8.56 7.65 3.82
CA ALA A 45 9.07 6.96 2.63
C ALA A 45 9.58 5.55 2.96
N LEU A 46 10.29 5.37 4.08
CA LEU A 46 10.74 4.06 4.54
C LEU A 46 9.55 3.14 4.90
N ALA A 47 8.53 3.67 5.56
CA ALA A 47 7.31 2.93 5.89
C ALA A 47 6.56 2.50 4.61
N LEU A 48 6.46 3.38 3.62
CA LEU A 48 5.85 3.07 2.32
C LEU A 48 6.62 1.99 1.57
N HIS A 49 7.95 2.03 1.59
CA HIS A 49 8.79 1.00 1.00
C HIS A 49 8.56 -0.37 1.66
N LYS A 50 8.62 -0.45 2.99
CA LYS A 50 8.35 -1.68 3.74
C LYS A 50 6.93 -2.22 3.51
N PHE A 51 5.96 -1.33 3.39
CA PHE A 51 4.60 -1.69 3.03
C PHE A 51 4.54 -2.32 1.64
N ALA A 52 5.22 -1.74 0.64
CA ALA A 52 5.29 -2.32 -0.71
C ALA A 52 5.99 -3.69 -0.74
N GLU A 53 7.06 -3.88 0.03
CA GLU A 53 7.72 -5.18 0.19
C GLU A 53 6.77 -6.23 0.79
N MET A 54 6.02 -5.87 1.83
CA MET A 54 5.02 -6.74 2.45
C MET A 54 3.95 -7.16 1.43
N ILE A 55 3.36 -6.22 0.68
CA ILE A 55 2.36 -6.54 -0.35
C ILE A 55 2.94 -7.46 -1.43
N SER A 56 4.16 -7.18 -1.89
CA SER A 56 4.83 -8.02 -2.89
C SER A 56 5.05 -9.45 -2.37
N SER A 57 5.43 -9.61 -1.10
CA SER A 57 5.59 -10.93 -0.50
C SER A 57 4.27 -11.71 -0.42
N ILE A 58 3.15 -11.03 -0.14
CA ILE A 58 1.82 -11.63 -0.05
C ILE A 58 1.38 -12.12 -1.44
N VAL A 59 1.57 -11.29 -2.46
CA VAL A 59 1.16 -11.66 -3.83
C VAL A 59 2.02 -12.82 -4.36
N THR A 60 3.34 -12.79 -4.17
CA THR A 60 4.23 -13.86 -4.63
C THR A 60 4.02 -15.19 -3.90
N ARG A 61 3.69 -15.19 -2.59
CA ARG A 61 3.44 -16.43 -1.83
C ARG A 61 2.12 -17.12 -2.18
N ASN A 62 1.17 -16.40 -2.77
CA ASN A 62 -0.15 -16.91 -3.13
C ASN A 62 -0.35 -17.02 -4.65
N SER A 63 0.72 -16.86 -5.44
CA SER A 63 0.77 -17.07 -6.90
C SER A 63 1.34 -18.45 -7.22
#